data_AF-A0A834Y2Q2-F1
#
_entry.id   AF-A0A834Y2Q2-F1
#
_cell.length_a   1.000
_cell.length_b   1.000
_cell.length_c   1.000
_cell.angle_alpha   90.00
_cell.angle_beta   90.00
_cell.angle_gamma   90.00
#
_symmetry.space_group_name_H-M   'P 1'
#
loop_
_entity.id
_entity.type
_entity.pdbx_description
1 polymer ?
#
loop_
_entity_poly.entity_id
_entity_poly.type
_entity_poly.pdbx_seq_one_letter_code
_entity_poly.pdbx_strand_id
1 'polypeptide(L)'
;MISTLPPCQTATHDTHLVLEKLGINHFLCFESLWGQVRIGRALPWARKIEMCLIDTLRDDVLISKAFKEDGLSASYLYASGIYKIQENNHHKNSPTVEIIVFEEDSVV
;
A
#
# COMPACT_ATOMS: atom_id res chain seq x y z
N MET A 1 -3.22 10.98 -25.19
CA MET A 1 -3.14 11.85 -23.99
C MET A 1 -2.74 10.98 -22.82
N ILE A 2 -1.43 10.68 -22.74
CA ILE A 2 -0.86 9.89 -21.65
C ILE A 2 -0.54 10.90 -20.56
N SER A 3 -1.42 11.00 -19.56
CA SER A 3 -1.07 11.70 -18.33
C SER A 3 0.14 10.99 -17.75
N THR A 4 1.26 11.70 -17.61
CA THR A 4 2.36 11.30 -16.74
C THR A 4 1.83 11.33 -15.31
N LEU A 5 1.15 10.25 -14.91
CA LEU A 5 0.78 10.02 -13.52
C LEU A 5 2.09 9.97 -12.72
N PRO A 6 2.20 10.68 -11.59
CA PRO A 6 3.34 10.53 -10.70
C PRO A 6 3.47 9.05 -10.31
N PRO A 7 4.70 8.49 -10.25
CA PRO A 7 4.93 7.06 -10.02
C PRO A 7 4.28 6.55 -8.72
N CYS A 8 4.07 7.44 -7.77
CA CYS A 8 3.35 7.17 -6.54
C CYS A 8 1.87 6.78 -6.78
N GLN A 9 1.18 7.41 -7.73
CA GLN A 9 -0.23 7.09 -8.00
C GLN A 9 -0.41 5.72 -8.66
N THR A 10 0.51 5.31 -9.54
CA THR A 10 0.46 3.97 -10.15
C THR A 10 0.67 2.90 -9.07
N ALA A 11 1.68 3.06 -8.21
CA ALA A 11 1.92 2.12 -7.11
C ALA A 11 0.74 2.02 -6.12
N THR A 12 0.05 3.14 -5.84
CA THR A 12 -1.17 3.13 -5.00
C THR A 12 -2.29 2.33 -5.66
N HIS A 13 -2.50 2.54 -6.96
CA HIS A 13 -3.55 1.88 -7.72
C HIS A 13 -3.30 0.37 -7.85
N ASP A 14 -2.06 -0.03 -8.13
CA ASP A 14 -1.71 -1.44 -8.26
C ASP A 14 -1.86 -2.16 -6.91
N THR A 15 -1.43 -1.51 -5.82
CA THR A 15 -1.63 -2.02 -4.46
C THR A 15 -3.13 -2.13 -4.11
N HIS A 16 -3.93 -1.13 -4.48
CA HIS A 16 -5.39 -1.14 -4.31
C HIS A 16 -6.03 -2.33 -5.02
N LEU A 17 -5.66 -2.60 -6.27
CA LEU A 17 -6.18 -3.73 -7.04
C LEU A 17 -5.82 -5.09 -6.42
N VAL A 18 -4.60 -5.26 -5.92
CA VAL A 18 -4.20 -6.50 -5.25
C VAL A 18 -5.00 -6.71 -3.97
N LEU A 19 -5.18 -5.66 -3.16
CA LEU A 19 -5.97 -5.72 -1.92
C LEU A 19 -7.46 -5.95 -2.17
N GLU A 20 -8.02 -5.34 -3.24
CA GLU A 20 -9.40 -5.56 -3.65
C GLU A 20 -9.65 -7.00 -4.11
N LYS A 21 -8.72 -7.59 -4.88
CA LYS A 21 -8.78 -9.01 -5.28
C LYS A 21 -8.77 -9.96 -4.07
N LEU A 22 -8.07 -9.58 -3.01
CA LEU A 22 -8.01 -10.33 -1.76
C LEU A 22 -9.27 -10.11 -0.88
N GLY A 23 -10.14 -9.16 -1.24
CA GLY A 23 -11.32 -8.81 -0.45
C GLY A 23 -11.00 -8.11 0.87
N ILE A 24 -9.82 -7.49 0.97
CA ILE A 24 -9.36 -6.84 2.20
C ILE A 24 -9.81 -5.38 2.19
N ASN A 25 -10.46 -4.97 3.27
CA ASN A 25 -10.82 -3.57 3.51
C ASN A 25 -9.56 -2.75 3.78
N HIS A 26 -9.29 -1.79 2.90
CA HIS A 26 -8.14 -0.92 2.99
C HIS A 26 -8.53 0.53 2.69
N PHE A 27 -7.82 1.46 3.31
CA PHE A 27 -8.06 2.89 3.17
C PHE A 27 -6.76 3.68 3.16
N LEU A 28 -6.80 4.89 2.63
CA LEU A 28 -5.65 5.81 2.65
C LEU A 28 -5.46 6.36 4.06
N CYS A 29 -4.22 6.42 4.51
CA CYS A 29 -3.87 6.85 5.86
C CYS A 29 -2.96 8.07 5.89
N PHE A 30 -2.97 8.76 7.04
CA PHE A 30 -2.07 9.85 7.38
C PHE A 30 -1.83 10.83 6.22
N GLU A 31 -0.58 11.01 5.80
CA GLU A 31 -0.18 12.00 4.81
C GLU A 31 -0.82 11.76 3.44
N SER A 32 -1.09 10.50 3.11
CA SER A 32 -1.71 10.12 1.84
C SER A 32 -3.18 10.51 1.81
N LEU A 33 -3.89 10.35 2.94
CA LEU A 33 -5.25 10.84 3.11
C LEU A 33 -5.30 12.37 3.05
N TRP A 34 -4.40 13.05 3.77
CA TRP A 34 -4.32 14.51 3.76
C TRP A 34 -4.05 15.09 2.36
N GLY A 35 -3.17 14.46 1.59
CA GLY A 35 -2.91 14.82 0.19
C GLY A 35 -4.16 14.67 -0.66
N GLN A 36 -4.87 13.55 -0.52
CA GLN A 36 -6.11 13.29 -1.25
C GLN A 36 -7.22 14.28 -0.88
N VAL A 37 -7.37 14.64 0.40
CA VAL A 37 -8.39 15.59 0.85
C VAL A 37 -8.09 17.02 0.40
N ARG A 38 -6.82 17.46 0.42
CA ARG A 38 -6.45 18.84 0.08
C ARG A 38 -6.29 19.09 -1.42
N ILE A 39 -5.71 18.14 -2.15
CA ILE A 39 -5.25 18.32 -3.54
C ILE A 39 -6.01 17.37 -4.50
N GLY A 40 -6.75 16.39 -3.96
CA GLY A 40 -7.39 15.34 -4.76
C GLY A 40 -6.40 14.34 -5.35
N ARG A 41 -5.13 14.39 -4.93
CA ARG A 41 -4.02 13.60 -5.46
C ARG A 41 -2.97 13.34 -4.39
N ALA A 42 -2.13 12.33 -4.60
CA ALA A 42 -0.92 12.14 -3.81
C ALA A 42 0.01 13.36 -3.96
N LEU A 43 0.69 13.73 -2.88
CA LEU A 43 1.60 14.87 -2.85
C LEU A 43 2.75 14.65 -3.86
N PRO A 44 3.08 15.63 -4.72
CA PRO A 44 4.07 15.43 -5.78
C PRO A 44 5.50 15.26 -5.27
N TRP A 45 5.80 15.68 -4.04
CA TRP A 45 7.08 15.42 -3.36
C TRP A 45 7.03 14.20 -2.43
N ALA A 46 5.85 13.60 -2.20
CA ALA A 46 5.77 12.37 -1.42
C ALA A 46 6.32 11.21 -2.24
N ARG A 47 7.32 10.55 -1.68
CA ARG A 47 7.93 9.33 -2.26
C ARG A 47 7.45 8.06 -1.56
N LYS A 48 6.74 8.25 -0.46
CA LYS A 48 6.16 7.22 0.38
C LYS A 48 4.65 7.45 0.40
N ILE A 49 3.91 6.36 0.28
CA ILE A 49 2.45 6.35 0.43
C ILE A 49 2.11 5.43 1.58
N GLU A 50 1.17 5.86 2.39
CA GLU A 50 0.70 5.16 3.57
C GLU A 50 -0.73 4.73 3.36
N MET A 51 -0.94 3.43 3.40
CA MET A 51 -2.25 2.79 3.37
C MET A 51 -2.46 2.07 4.69
N CYS A 52 -3.71 1.89 5.07
CA CYS A 52 -4.08 1.09 6.23
C CYS A 52 -4.97 -0.05 5.79
N LEU A 53 -4.76 -1.20 6.38
CA LEU A 53 -5.60 -2.37 6.22
C LEU A 53 -6.19 -2.73 7.58
N ILE A 54 -7.45 -3.14 7.60
CA ILE A 54 -8.05 -3.78 8.77
C ILE A 54 -7.84 -5.27 8.58
N ASP A 55 -7.06 -5.88 9.46
CA ASP A 55 -6.76 -7.30 9.36
C ASP A 55 -7.95 -8.12 9.85
N THR A 56 -8.62 -8.76 8.90
CA THR A 56 -9.64 -9.78 9.17
C THR A 56 -9.10 -11.20 8.95
N LEU A 57 -7.93 -11.37 8.33
CA LEU A 57 -7.42 -12.65 7.80
C LEU A 57 -5.87 -12.72 7.87
N ARG A 58 -5.37 -13.41 8.91
CA ARG A 58 -3.97 -13.65 9.29
C ARG A 58 -3.05 -14.41 8.31
N ASP A 59 -3.44 -14.62 7.05
CA ASP A 59 -2.61 -15.42 6.12
C ASP A 59 -1.56 -14.56 5.40
N ASP A 60 -0.51 -14.18 6.13
CA ASP A 60 0.69 -13.47 5.63
C ASP A 60 1.29 -14.10 4.36
N VAL A 61 1.20 -15.41 4.26
CA VAL A 61 1.70 -16.20 3.12
C VAL A 61 0.88 -15.95 1.87
N LEU A 62 -0.45 -15.79 1.98
CA LEU A 62 -1.32 -15.49 0.85
C LEU A 62 -1.08 -14.06 0.34
N ILE A 63 -0.96 -13.11 1.26
CA ILE A 63 -0.69 -11.70 0.94
C ILE A 63 0.65 -11.57 0.23
N SER A 64 1.72 -12.12 0.81
CA SER A 64 3.07 -12.06 0.21
C SER A 64 3.18 -12.81 -1.12
N LYS A 65 2.39 -13.87 -1.32
CA LYS A 65 2.32 -14.59 -2.60
C LYS A 65 1.56 -13.80 -3.66
N ALA A 66 0.42 -13.21 -3.31
CA ALA A 66 -0.37 -12.38 -4.22
C ALA A 66 0.44 -11.16 -4.73
N PHE A 67 1.19 -10.51 -3.84
CA PHE A 67 2.08 -9.41 -4.25
C PHE A 67 3.19 -9.88 -5.19
N LYS A 68 3.79 -11.05 -4.94
CA LYS A 68 4.81 -11.61 -5.84
C LYS A 68 4.26 -11.98 -7.21
N GLU A 69 3.03 -12.47 -7.29
CA GLU A 69 2.37 -12.79 -8.57
C GLU A 69 2.15 -11.54 -9.43
N ASP A 70 1.92 -10.38 -8.82
CA ASP A 70 1.76 -9.08 -9.50
C ASP A 70 3.11 -8.35 -9.74
N GLY A 71 4.24 -9.01 -9.43
CA GLY A 71 5.58 -8.45 -9.64
C GLY A 71 6.01 -7.41 -8.59
N LEU A 72 5.31 -7.34 -7.45
CA LEU A 72 5.62 -6.46 -6.32
C LEU A 72 6.33 -7.24 -5.21
N SER A 73 7.35 -6.64 -4.60
CA SER A 73 8.06 -7.22 -3.47
C SER A 73 7.46 -6.71 -2.17
N ALA A 74 6.66 -7.54 -1.50
CA ALA A 74 6.12 -7.26 -0.17
C ALA A 74 7.05 -7.81 0.92
N SER A 75 7.54 -6.93 1.79
CA SER A 75 8.32 -7.28 2.98
C SER A 75 7.51 -6.93 4.23
N TYR A 76 7.22 -7.92 5.08
CA TYR A 76 6.51 -7.68 6.33
C TYR A 76 7.49 -7.39 7.48
N LEU A 77 7.28 -6.25 8.14
CA LEU A 77 8.03 -5.83 9.32
C LEU A 77 7.22 -6.17 10.58
N TYR A 78 7.44 -7.37 11.13
CA TYR A 78 6.79 -7.84 12.35
C TYR A 78 6.95 -6.89 13.54
N ALA A 79 8.07 -6.18 13.64
CA ALA A 79 8.36 -5.25 14.74
C ALA A 79 7.47 -4.00 14.73
N SER A 80 6.80 -3.69 13.62
CA SER A 80 5.99 -2.49 13.47
C SER A 80 4.57 -2.77 12.96
N GLY A 81 4.26 -4.02 12.57
CA GLY A 81 2.98 -4.36 11.94
C GLY A 81 2.79 -3.66 10.59
N ILE A 82 3.87 -3.49 9.82
CA ILE A 82 3.86 -2.75 8.55
C ILE A 82 4.29 -3.67 7.39
N TYR A 83 3.47 -3.76 6.35
CA TYR A 83 3.89 -4.31 5.06
C TYR A 83 4.53 -3.21 4.22
N LYS A 84 5.78 -3.42 3.84
CA LYS A 84 6.50 -2.55 2.91
C LYS A 84 6.47 -3.16 1.52
N ILE A 85 5.80 -2.50 0.59
CA ILE A 85 5.70 -2.91 -0.79
C ILE A 85 6.61 -2.03 -1.63
N GLN A 86 7.48 -2.69 -2.39
CA GLN A 86 8.39 -2.05 -3.32
C GLN A 86 8.27 -2.72 -4.69
N GLU A 87 8.37 -1.92 -5.74
CA GLU A 87 8.49 -2.46 -7.09
C GLU A 87 9.81 -3.25 -7.22
N ASN A 88 9.75 -4.43 -7.84
CA ASN A 88 10.87 -5.37 -7.86
C ASN A 88 12.09 -4.83 -8.66
N ASN A 89 11.86 -3.85 -9.55
CA ASN A 89 12.93 -3.07 -10.15
C ASN A 89 13.43 -2.02 -9.15
N HIS A 90 14.51 -2.35 -8.45
CA HIS A 90 15.27 -1.53 -7.50
C HIS A 90 15.85 -0.22 -8.11
N HIS A 91 15.02 0.59 -8.77
CA HIS A 91 15.44 1.92 -9.18
C HIS A 91 15.49 2.80 -7.93
N LYS A 92 16.58 3.55 -7.73
CA LYS A 92 16.83 4.36 -6.52
C LYS A 92 15.79 5.45 -6.24
N ASN A 93 14.80 5.60 -7.12
CA ASN A 93 13.72 6.57 -7.09
C ASN A 93 12.33 5.93 -7.13
N SER A 94 12.23 4.64 -6.81
CA SER A 94 10.97 3.89 -6.87
C SER A 94 10.02 4.32 -5.73
N PRO A 95 8.72 4.47 -6.01
CA PRO A 95 7.72 4.74 -4.99
C PRO A 95 7.68 3.58 -3.99
N THR A 96 7.61 3.89 -2.70
CA THR A 96 7.43 2.87 -1.65
C THR A 96 6.02 3.01 -1.08
N VAL A 97 5.29 1.90 -0.99
CA VAL A 97 3.99 1.85 -0.34
C VAL A 97 4.16 1.12 1.00
N GLU A 98 3.72 1.76 2.07
CA GLU A 98 3.69 1.18 3.41
C GLU A 98 2.25 0.95 3.79
N ILE A 99 1.91 -0.31 4.09
CA ILE A 99 0.58 -0.68 4.59
C ILE A 99 0.70 -0.94 6.08
N ILE A 100 -0.01 -0.15 6.86
CA ILE A 100 -0.10 -0.27 8.31
C ILE A 100 -1.28 -1.19 8.62
N VAL A 101 -1.02 -2.23 9.42
CA VAL A 101 -2.04 -3.17 9.84
C VAL A 101 -2.71 -2.66 11.11
N PHE A 102 -4.02 -2.49 11.04
CA PHE A 102 -4.86 -2.28 12.21
C PHE A 102 -5.53 -3.61 12.56
N GLU A 103 -5.17 -4.15 13.71
CA GLU A 103 -5.91 -5.25 14.31
C GLU A 103 -7.22 -4.67 14.87
N GLU A 104 -8.36 -5.21 14.41
CA GLU A 104 -9.63 -4.93 15.04
C GLU A 104 -9.67 -5.72 16.36
N ASP A 105 -9.27 -5.07 17.46
CA ASP A 105 -9.52 -5.60 18.79
C ASP A 105 -11.04 -5.68 18.98
N SER A 106 -11.60 -6.88 18.83
CA SER A 106 -12.96 -7.14 19.29
C SER A 106 -12.96 -7.02 20.82
N VAL A 107 -13.28 -5.83 21.33
CA VAL A 107 -13.52 -5.63 22.77
C VAL A 107 -14.76 -6.46 23.11
N VAL A 108 -14.51 -7.62 23.72
CA VAL A 108 -15.53 -8.57 24.18
C VAL A 108 -16.32 -8.00 25.35
#